data_AF-A0A3S4K4E2-F1
#
_entry.id   AF-A0A3S4K4E2-F1
#
_cell.length_a   1.000
_cell.length_b   1.000
_cell.length_c   1.000
_cell.angle_alpha   90.00
_cell.angle_beta   90.00
_cell.angle_gamma   90.00
#
_symmetry.space_group_name_H-M   'P 1'
#
loop_
_entity.id
_entity.type
_entity.pdbx_description
1 polymer ?
#
loop_
_entity_poly.entity_id
_entity_poly.type
_entity_poly.pdbx_seq_one_letter_code
_entity_poly.pdbx_strand_id
1 'polypeptide(L)'
;MDANLPQDFQILDSEDQMRLLKRLIKAMNLDEKQWPPRQAMWYINSQKDEGLRPHHIQSYGNPVEQTWQKVYQAYQEACDRAGLVDFCRATAARS
;
A
#
# COMPACT_ATOMS: atom_id res chain seq x y z
N MET A 1 -22.89 3.11 14.71
CA MET A 1 -21.97 4.06 14.05
C MET A 1 -21.65 3.47 12.70
N ASP A 2 -22.45 3.84 11.71
CA ASP A 2 -22.40 3.30 10.37
C ASP A 2 -21.14 3.81 9.66
N ALA A 3 -20.24 2.88 9.35
CA ALA A 3 -19.12 3.16 8.46
C ALA A 3 -19.71 3.53 7.10
N ASN A 4 -19.59 4.81 6.73
CA ASN A 4 -20.06 5.35 5.45
C ASN A 4 -19.17 4.82 4.32
N LEU A 5 -19.36 3.56 3.96
CA LEU A 5 -18.63 2.87 2.90
C LEU A 5 -19.46 2.95 1.61
N PRO A 6 -18.84 3.33 0.48
CA PRO A 6 -19.52 3.40 -0.80
C PRO A 6 -20.08 2.03 -1.17
N GLN A 7 -21.30 1.99 -1.70
CA GLN A 7 -22.12 0.78 -1.87
C GLN A 7 -21.47 -0.31 -2.76
N ASP A 8 -20.41 0.03 -3.52
CA ASP A 8 -19.60 -0.86 -4.38
C ASP A 8 -18.15 -1.00 -3.89
N PHE A 9 -17.93 -1.13 -2.58
CA PHE A 9 -16.57 -1.38 -2.09
C PHE A 9 -16.14 -2.82 -2.40
N GLN A 10 -15.06 -2.97 -3.17
CA GLN A 10 -14.44 -4.27 -3.41
C GLN A 10 -13.36 -4.49 -2.33
N ILE A 11 -13.50 -5.55 -1.53
CA ILE A 11 -12.47 -5.96 -0.58
C ILE A 11 -11.28 -6.46 -1.39
N LEU A 12 -10.13 -5.81 -1.21
CA LEU A 12 -8.88 -6.27 -1.82
C LEU A 12 -8.44 -7.56 -1.13
N ASP A 13 -8.48 -8.68 -1.85
CA ASP A 13 -7.89 -9.92 -1.38
C ASP A 13 -6.36 -9.93 -1.63
N SER A 14 -5.69 -10.98 -1.16
CA SER A 14 -4.23 -11.10 -1.32
C SER A 14 -3.78 -11.27 -2.79
N GLU A 15 -4.63 -11.80 -3.67
CA GLU A 15 -4.30 -11.92 -5.09
C GLU A 15 -4.37 -10.56 -5.79
N ASP A 16 -5.41 -9.78 -5.52
CA ASP A 16 -5.59 -8.45 -6.08
C ASP A 16 -4.53 -7.48 -5.55
N GLN A 17 -4.16 -7.59 -4.26
CA GLN A 17 -3.01 -6.88 -3.71
C GLN A 17 -1.72 -7.23 -4.46
N MET A 18 -1.47 -8.52 -4.71
CA MET A 18 -0.30 -8.97 -5.46
C MET A 18 -0.29 -8.44 -6.90
N ARG A 19 -1.43 -8.48 -7.60
CA ARG A 19 -1.57 -7.97 -8.97
C ARG A 19 -1.33 -6.46 -9.03
N LEU A 20 -1.86 -5.72 -8.06
CA LEU A 20 -1.66 -4.28 -7.95
C LEU A 20 -0.19 -3.95 -7.72
N LEU A 21 0.46 -4.59 -6.75
CA LEU A 21 1.88 -4.37 -6.45
C LEU A 21 2.77 -4.69 -7.65
N LYS A 22 2.49 -5.78 -8.37
CA LYS A 22 3.20 -6.12 -9.60
C LYS A 22 3.09 -5.02 -10.67
N ARG A 23 1.89 -4.45 -10.84
CA ARG A 23 1.67 -3.33 -11.77
C ARG A 23 2.43 -2.07 -11.33
N LEU A 24 2.41 -1.75 -10.04
CA LEU A 24 3.09 -0.58 -9.49
C LEU A 24 4.61 -0.68 -9.62
N ILE A 25 5.21 -1.82 -9.27
CA ILE A 25 6.65 -2.08 -9.40
C ILE A 25 7.10 -1.85 -10.86
N LYS A 26 6.35 -2.38 -11.83
CA LYS A 26 6.61 -2.13 -13.25
C LYS A 26 6.46 -0.66 -13.64
N ALA A 27 5.39 -0.01 -13.19
CA ALA A 27 5.13 1.41 -13.51
C ALA A 27 6.21 2.34 -12.93
N MET A 28 6.82 1.95 -11.82
CA MET A 28 7.95 2.66 -11.20
C MET A 28 9.30 2.34 -11.84
N ASN A 29 9.34 1.52 -12.90
CA ASN A 29 10.55 1.02 -13.54
C ASN A 29 11.50 0.28 -12.57
N LEU A 30 10.94 -0.40 -11.56
CA LEU A 30 11.69 -1.23 -10.63
C LEU A 30 11.83 -2.65 -11.19
N ASP A 31 13.01 -3.26 -11.01
CA ASP A 31 13.26 -4.64 -11.39
C ASP A 31 12.53 -5.61 -10.44
N GLU A 32 11.67 -6.48 -10.97
CA GLU A 32 10.85 -7.43 -10.18
C GLU A 32 11.68 -8.49 -9.43
N LYS A 33 12.93 -8.75 -9.84
CA LYS A 33 13.83 -9.66 -9.11
C LYS A 33 14.45 -8.96 -7.91
N GLN A 34 14.77 -7.66 -8.05
CA GLN A 34 15.29 -6.84 -6.96
C GLN A 34 14.19 -6.38 -5.99
N TRP A 35 12.99 -6.13 -6.51
CA TRP A 35 11.82 -5.65 -5.76
C TRP A 35 10.64 -6.60 -5.96
N PRO A 36 10.65 -7.82 -5.36
CA PRO A 36 9.59 -8.78 -5.58
C PRO A 36 8.24 -8.26 -5.05
N PRO A 37 7.14 -8.36 -5.82
CA PRO A 37 5.80 -7.94 -5.38
C PRO A 37 5.36 -8.62 -4.07
N ARG A 38 5.78 -9.87 -3.86
CA ARG A 38 5.52 -10.60 -2.61
C ARG A 38 6.21 -9.95 -1.42
N GLN A 39 7.43 -9.44 -1.59
CA GLN A 39 8.15 -8.75 -0.53
C GLN A 39 7.53 -7.37 -0.25
N ALA A 40 7.11 -6.65 -1.30
CA ALA A 40 6.34 -5.42 -1.13
C ALA A 40 5.07 -5.67 -0.29
N MET A 41 4.35 -6.75 -0.57
CA MET A 41 3.14 -7.13 0.14
C MET A 41 3.40 -7.37 1.63
N TRP A 42 4.43 -8.16 1.94
CA TRP A 42 4.84 -8.43 3.32
C TRP A 42 5.26 -7.15 4.06
N TYR A 43 6.06 -6.31 3.41
CA TYR A 43 6.49 -5.03 3.98
C TYR A 43 5.27 -4.15 4.31
N ILE A 44 4.38 -3.94 3.34
CA ILE A 44 3.19 -3.09 3.52
C ILE A 44 2.30 -3.62 4.64
N ASN A 45 2.06 -4.93 4.69
CA ASN A 45 1.22 -5.53 5.72
C ASN A 45 1.85 -5.37 7.11
N SER A 46 3.16 -5.60 7.25
CA SER A 46 3.87 -5.37 8.51
C SER A 46 3.80 -3.91 8.96
N GLN A 47 3.96 -2.94 8.05
CA GLN A 47 3.83 -1.52 8.40
C GLN A 47 2.39 -1.17 8.83
N LYS A 48 1.38 -1.76 8.18
CA LYS A 48 -0.02 -1.57 8.55
C LYS A 48 -0.34 -2.16 9.93
N ASP A 49 0.21 -3.33 10.26
CA ASP A 49 0.03 -3.98 11.56
C ASP A 49 0.59 -3.13 12.71
N GLU A 50 1.69 -2.41 12.45
CA GLU A 50 2.29 -1.42 13.35
C GLU A 50 1.54 -0.05 13.34
N GLY A 51 0.48 0.09 12.54
CA GLY A 51 -0.25 1.35 12.37
C GLY A 51 0.52 2.43 11.58
N LEU A 52 1.65 2.07 10.96
CA LEU A 52 2.49 2.98 10.20
C LEU A 52 1.94 3.22 8.79
N ARG A 53 1.94 4.49 8.41
CA ARG A 53 1.61 4.96 7.07
C ARG A 53 2.91 5.33 6.35
N PRO A 54 2.95 5.40 5.00
CA PRO A 54 4.14 5.74 4.25
C PRO A 54 4.82 7.02 4.75
N HIS A 55 4.07 8.02 5.18
CA HIS A 55 4.60 9.28 5.73
C HIS A 55 5.18 9.14 7.16
N HIS A 56 4.82 8.10 7.92
CA HIS A 56 5.40 7.80 9.23
C HIS A 56 6.73 7.04 9.13
N ILE A 57 7.01 6.43 7.97
CA ILE A 57 8.21 5.61 7.79
C ILE A 57 9.42 6.53 7.61
N GLN A 58 10.39 6.39 8.51
CA GLN A 58 11.65 7.10 8.43
C GLN A 58 12.70 6.19 7.80
N SER A 59 13.25 6.61 6.67
CA SER A 59 14.23 5.81 5.95
C SER A 59 15.65 5.89 6.53
N TYR A 60 15.93 6.85 7.41
CA TYR A 60 17.25 7.05 8.05
C TYR A 60 18.45 6.98 7.08
N GLY A 61 18.26 7.40 5.83
CA GLY A 61 19.31 7.35 4.80
C GLY A 61 19.53 5.98 4.15
N ASN A 62 18.73 4.96 4.47
CA ASN A 62 18.74 3.66 3.81
C ASN A 62 18.01 3.74 2.45
N PRO A 63 18.70 3.59 1.32
CA PRO A 63 18.09 3.68 -0.01
C PRO A 63 17.08 2.55 -0.28
N VAL A 64 17.25 1.40 0.39
CA VAL A 64 16.30 0.29 0.27
C VAL A 64 14.98 0.65 0.93
N GLU A 65 15.05 1.19 2.15
CA GLU A 65 13.88 1.63 2.90
C GLU A 65 13.13 2.76 2.17
N GLN A 66 13.87 3.71 1.58
CA GLN A 66 13.27 4.77 0.75
C GLN A 66 12.49 4.20 -0.44
N THR A 67 12.98 3.12 -1.05
CA THR A 67 12.31 2.51 -2.20
C THR A 67 11.06 1.77 -1.75
N TRP A 68 11.11 1.03 -0.64
CA TRP A 68 9.93 0.40 -0.06
C TRP A 68 8.87 1.41 0.38
N GLN A 69 9.29 2.52 0.99
CA GLN A 69 8.41 3.63 1.33
C GLN A 69 7.70 4.20 0.10
N LYS A 70 8.43 4.40 -1.01
CA LYS A 70 7.84 4.85 -2.29
C LYS A 70 6.84 3.84 -2.87
N VAL A 71 7.16 2.54 -2.82
CA VAL A 71 6.25 1.47 -3.26
C VAL A 71 4.98 1.47 -2.41
N TYR A 72 5.11 1.61 -1.09
CA TYR A 72 3.96 1.68 -0.19
C TYR A 72 3.11 2.94 -0.44
N GLN A 73 3.74 4.09 -0.66
CA GLN A 73 3.02 5.31 -1.04
C GLN A 73 2.23 5.13 -2.34
N ALA A 74 2.86 4.61 -3.39
CA ALA A 74 2.19 4.36 -4.66
C ALA A 74 1.04 3.36 -4.53
N TYR A 75 1.19 2.36 -3.66
CA TYR A 75 0.13 1.41 -3.32
C TYR A 75 -1.07 2.10 -2.68
N GLN A 76 -0.85 2.96 -1.68
CA GLN A 76 -1.94 3.69 -1.03
C GLN A 76 -2.67 4.62 -2.02
N GLU A 77 -1.93 5.38 -2.81
CA GLU A 77 -2.52 6.26 -3.83
C GLU A 77 -3.34 5.49 -4.87
N ALA A 78 -2.89 4.29 -5.25
CA ALA A 78 -3.63 3.45 -6.20
C ALA A 78 -4.93 2.92 -5.60
N CYS A 79 -4.92 2.51 -4.33
CA CYS A 79 -6.15 2.12 -3.62
C CYS A 79 -7.12 3.30 -3.51
N ASP A 80 -6.62 4.50 -3.15
CA ASP A 80 -7.43 5.71 -3.01
C ASP A 80 -8.09 6.13 -4.33
N ARG A 81 -7.34 6.12 -5.44
CA ARG A 81 -7.85 6.47 -6.78
C ARG A 81 -8.89 5.48 -7.29
N ALA A 82 -8.71 4.19 -7.00
CA ALA A 82 -9.60 3.14 -7.46
C ALA A 82 -10.89 3.04 -6.63
N GLY A 83 -11.05 3.88 -5.58
CA GLY A 83 -12.15 3.76 -4.63
C GLY A 83 -12.14 2.44 -3.86
N LEU A 84 -11.02 1.71 -3.91
CA LEU A 84 -10.84 0.43 -3.23
C LEU A 84 -10.72 0.72 -1.75
N VAL A 85 -11.70 0.27 -0.98
CA VAL A 85 -11.61 0.31 0.48
C VAL A 85 -10.79 -0.90 0.92
N ASP A 86 -9.49 -0.70 1.03
CA ASP A 86 -8.65 -1.52 1.89
C ASP A 86 -9.05 -1.21 3.35
N PHE A 87 -9.02 -2.21 4.25
CA PHE A 87 -9.44 -2.11 5.67
C PHE A 87 -8.86 -0.88 6.42
N CYS A 88 -7.79 -0.30 5.89
CA CYS A 88 -7.03 0.83 6.44
C CYS A 88 -7.67 2.23 6.26
N ARG A 89 -8.69 2.41 5.39
CA ARG A 89 -9.25 3.75 5.11
C ARG A 89 -10.10 4.33 6.25
N ALA A 90 -10.56 3.50 7.20
CA ALA A 90 -11.57 3.93 8.19
C ALA A 90 -11.08 4.96 9.23
N THR A 91 -9.78 5.22 9.38
CA THR A 91 -9.27 6.02 10.52
C THR A 91 -8.59 7.35 10.18
N ALA A 92 -8.39 7.72 8.91
CA ALA A 92 -7.62 8.93 8.58
C ALA A 92 -8.46 10.18 8.20
N ALA A 93 -9.80 10.08 8.10
CA ALA A 93 -10.67 11.20 7.71
C ALA A 93 -11.22 12.01 8.91
N ARG A 94 -10.64 11.87 10.11
CA ARG A 94 -10.98 12.67 11.29
C ARG A 94 -9.72 13.16 11.98
N SER A 95 -9.08 14.17 11.43
CA SER A 95 -8.17 15.08 12.13
C SER A 95 -8.32 16.46 11.53
#